data_AF-A0A7S3GC07-F1
#
_entry.id   AF-A0A7S3GC07-F1
#
_cell.length_a   1.000
_cell.length_b   1.000
_cell.length_c   1.000
_cell.angle_alpha   90.00
_cell.angle_beta   90.00
_cell.angle_gamma   90.00
#
_symmetry.space_group_name_H-M   'P 1'
#
loop_
_entity.id
_entity.type
_entity.pdbx_description
1 polymer ?
#
loop_
_entity_poly.entity_id
_entity_poly.type
_entity_poly.pdbx_seq_one_letter_code
_entity_poly.pdbx_strand_id
1 'polypeptide(L)'
;ALLQFAYFPKVRLEPKLSLRNLLELAVGIQGPAAATISDEEKARRKQSAERAYNLLFDNAEMLLEYFSLGIDKEGFIFCLPELLPGFLGPKAFFPIFLFRLATKVDWEDEKECFRSVCIELAEWGRVHAGPKAMLRMESKSTSSSSADAEQHHDNEASAMDDSKTEEGDEGKVKEREAKYEVDIAEVLEKADEPIEIGGIDEEDLMVVRDVFMREFRYDFLPPKQLGKDGSVVQLAATERLYRIFERC
;
A
#
# COMPACT_ATOMS: atom_id res chain seq x y z
N ALA A 1 5.79 -6.66 -14.15
CA ALA A 1 5.11 -5.91 -15.23
C ALA A 1 6.05 -5.55 -16.37
N LEU A 2 6.94 -4.55 -16.23
CA LEU A 2 7.81 -4.12 -17.34
C LEU A 2 8.69 -5.24 -17.93
N LEU A 3 9.26 -6.11 -17.08
CA LEU A 3 10.08 -7.24 -17.53
C LEU A 3 9.28 -8.35 -18.25
N GLN A 4 7.96 -8.35 -18.11
CA GLN A 4 7.04 -9.38 -18.63
C GLN A 4 6.11 -8.82 -19.73
N PHE A 5 6.35 -7.60 -20.21
CA PHE A 5 5.51 -6.95 -21.22
C PHE A 5 5.29 -7.87 -22.43
N ALA A 6 4.03 -8.01 -22.87
CA ALA A 6 3.57 -8.92 -23.93
C ALA A 6 3.76 -10.44 -23.66
N TYR A 7 4.32 -10.84 -22.52
CA TYR A 7 4.63 -12.23 -22.19
C TYR A 7 4.17 -12.64 -20.79
N PHE A 8 3.15 -11.95 -20.24
CA PHE A 8 2.56 -12.32 -18.96
C PHE A 8 1.89 -13.70 -19.03
N PRO A 9 2.18 -14.62 -18.09
CA PRO A 9 1.33 -15.78 -17.90
C PRO A 9 -0.11 -15.35 -17.61
N LYS A 10 -1.07 -16.14 -18.08
CA LYS A 10 -2.50 -15.80 -18.03
C LYS A 10 -3.18 -16.65 -16.96
N VAL A 11 -3.82 -16.00 -15.98
CA VAL A 11 -4.74 -16.65 -15.07
C VAL A 11 -6.15 -16.55 -15.64
N ARG A 12 -6.77 -17.70 -15.93
CA ARG A 12 -8.15 -17.75 -16.41
C ARG A 12 -9.11 -17.60 -15.23
N LEU A 13 -10.14 -16.76 -15.41
CA LEU A 13 -11.20 -16.59 -14.43
C LEU A 13 -12.35 -17.54 -14.76
N GLU A 14 -12.77 -18.31 -13.76
CA GLU A 14 -13.95 -19.17 -13.82
C GLU A 14 -14.74 -19.01 -12.51
N PRO A 15 -15.94 -18.40 -12.53
CA PRO A 15 -16.63 -17.85 -13.71
C PRO A 15 -15.98 -16.55 -14.22
N LYS A 16 -16.29 -16.18 -15.47
CA LYS A 16 -15.95 -14.85 -16.00
C LYS A 16 -16.65 -13.75 -15.18
N LEU A 17 -16.04 -12.56 -15.12
CA LEU A 17 -16.56 -11.46 -14.30
C LEU A 17 -17.11 -10.32 -15.16
N SER A 18 -18.30 -9.81 -14.86
CA SER A 18 -18.89 -8.67 -15.58
C SER A 18 -18.08 -7.40 -15.34
N LEU A 19 -17.47 -6.85 -16.38
CA LEU A 19 -16.72 -5.59 -16.31
C LEU A 19 -17.61 -4.44 -15.82
N ARG A 20 -18.85 -4.39 -16.32
CA ARG A 20 -19.84 -3.36 -15.95
C ARG A 20 -20.13 -3.36 -14.46
N ASN A 21 -20.44 -4.52 -13.90
CA ASN A 21 -20.79 -4.64 -12.47
C ASN A 21 -19.60 -4.27 -11.58
N LEU A 22 -18.37 -4.64 -11.98
CA LEU A 22 -17.16 -4.29 -11.25
C LEU A 22 -16.91 -2.77 -11.27
N LEU A 23 -17.10 -2.10 -12.41
CA LEU A 23 -16.94 -0.66 -12.49
C LEU A 23 -18.03 0.09 -11.71
N GLU A 24 -19.28 -0.37 -11.75
CA GLU A 24 -20.35 0.19 -10.92
C GLU A 24 -20.04 0.04 -9.42
N LEU A 25 -19.51 -1.12 -9.00
CA LEU A 25 -19.07 -1.36 -7.63
C LEU A 25 -17.93 -0.41 -7.23
N ALA A 26 -16.93 -0.21 -8.10
CA ALA A 26 -15.78 0.65 -7.84
C ALA A 26 -16.20 2.11 -7.57
N VAL A 27 -17.09 2.64 -8.40
CA VAL A 27 -17.59 4.02 -8.25
C VAL A 27 -18.49 4.15 -7.01
N GLY A 28 -19.19 3.09 -6.62
CA GLY A 28 -19.96 3.04 -5.37
C GLY A 28 -19.10 3.11 -4.11
N ILE A 29 -17.88 2.55 -4.13
CA ILE A 29 -16.96 2.55 -2.97
C ILE A 29 -16.32 3.92 -2.75
N GLN A 30 -16.13 4.73 -3.80
CA GLN A 30 -15.42 6.02 -3.73
C GLN A 30 -16.27 7.19 -3.18
N GLY A 31 -17.43 6.93 -2.56
CA GLY A 31 -18.34 7.97 -2.08
C GLY A 31 -19.01 7.65 -0.75
N PRO A 32 -19.76 8.61 -0.17
CA PRO A 32 -20.61 8.34 0.99
C PRO A 32 -21.58 7.19 0.68
N ALA A 33 -21.99 6.43 1.69
CA ALA A 33 -22.84 5.25 1.52
C ALA A 33 -24.07 5.56 0.64
N ALA A 34 -24.45 4.62 -0.23
CA ALA A 34 -25.52 4.71 -1.25
C ALA A 34 -26.85 5.31 -0.75
N ALA A 35 -27.14 5.23 0.55
CA ALA A 35 -28.37 5.69 1.17
C ALA A 35 -28.51 7.22 1.32
N THR A 36 -27.44 8.02 1.19
CA THR A 36 -27.48 9.48 1.47
C THR A 36 -27.30 10.38 0.23
N ILE A 37 -27.44 9.81 -0.97
CA ILE A 37 -26.91 10.44 -2.19
C ILE A 37 -28.03 10.97 -3.10
N SER A 38 -27.88 12.21 -3.59
CA SER A 38 -28.81 12.82 -4.55
C SER A 38 -28.88 12.03 -5.86
N ASP A 39 -30.00 12.14 -6.57
CA ASP A 39 -30.17 11.45 -7.85
C ASP A 39 -29.21 11.95 -8.93
N GLU A 40 -28.82 13.23 -8.87
CA GLU A 40 -27.77 13.81 -9.72
C GLU A 40 -26.42 13.11 -9.53
N GLU A 41 -26.05 12.85 -8.26
CA GLU A 41 -24.78 12.19 -7.94
C GLU A 41 -24.80 10.71 -8.35
N LYS A 42 -25.92 10.03 -8.16
CA LYS A 42 -26.11 8.65 -8.68
C LYS A 42 -25.95 8.62 -10.20
N ALA A 43 -26.56 9.57 -10.92
CA ALA A 43 -26.44 9.68 -12.37
C ALA A 43 -24.99 9.94 -12.80
N ARG A 44 -24.27 10.84 -12.10
CA ARG A 44 -22.85 11.12 -12.32
C ARG A 44 -21.99 9.87 -12.14
N ARG A 45 -22.21 9.11 -11.07
CA ARG A 45 -21.49 7.85 -10.80
C ARG A 45 -21.71 6.83 -11.92
N LYS A 46 -22.97 6.62 -12.30
CA LYS A 46 -23.31 5.71 -13.40
C LYS A 46 -22.62 6.15 -14.69
N GLN A 47 -22.68 7.43 -15.04
CA GLN A 47 -22.00 7.96 -16.22
C GLN A 47 -20.47 7.75 -16.16
N SER A 48 -19.85 7.90 -14.99
CA SER A 48 -18.42 7.63 -14.83
C SER A 48 -18.07 6.15 -15.05
N ALA A 49 -18.88 5.24 -14.53
CA ALA A 49 -18.71 3.79 -14.75
C ALA A 49 -18.88 3.43 -16.24
N GLU A 50 -19.87 4.01 -16.93
CA GLU A 50 -20.09 3.81 -18.36
C GLU A 50 -18.90 4.27 -19.20
N ARG A 51 -18.35 5.46 -18.92
CA ARG A 51 -17.16 5.97 -19.63
C ARG A 51 -15.96 5.04 -19.44
N ALA A 52 -15.72 4.58 -18.22
CA ALA A 52 -14.66 3.64 -17.92
C ALA A 52 -14.87 2.29 -18.63
N TYR A 53 -16.11 1.80 -18.68
CA TYR A 53 -16.47 0.57 -19.38
C TYR A 53 -16.13 0.68 -20.86
N ASN A 54 -16.63 1.72 -21.54
CA ASN A 54 -16.42 1.89 -22.97
C ASN A 54 -14.94 1.97 -23.30
N LEU A 55 -14.17 2.77 -22.53
CA LEU A 55 -12.74 2.93 -22.76
C LEU A 55 -11.97 1.61 -22.66
N LEU A 56 -12.22 0.81 -21.62
CA LEU A 56 -11.57 -0.50 -21.45
C LEU A 56 -12.02 -1.53 -22.49
N PHE A 57 -13.30 -1.50 -22.84
CA PHE A 57 -13.88 -2.39 -23.84
C PHE A 57 -13.31 -2.10 -25.25
N ASP A 58 -13.22 -0.82 -25.62
CA ASP A 58 -12.67 -0.39 -26.91
C ASP A 58 -11.16 -0.70 -27.03
N ASN A 59 -10.44 -0.76 -25.91
CA ASN A 59 -9.01 -1.12 -25.85
C ASN A 59 -8.75 -2.58 -25.45
N ALA A 60 -9.78 -3.45 -25.44
CA ALA A 60 -9.67 -4.82 -24.95
C ALA A 60 -8.65 -5.68 -25.71
N GLU A 61 -8.50 -5.48 -27.02
CA GLU A 61 -7.54 -6.23 -27.84
C GLU A 61 -6.10 -5.94 -27.41
N MET A 62 -5.76 -4.66 -27.26
CA MET A 62 -4.45 -4.20 -26.79
C MET A 62 -4.15 -4.71 -25.37
N LEU A 63 -5.14 -4.62 -24.46
CA LEU A 63 -5.01 -5.12 -23.09
C LEU A 63 -4.73 -6.62 -23.04
N LEU A 64 -5.35 -7.40 -23.93
CA LEU A 64 -5.14 -8.84 -24.01
C LEU A 64 -3.77 -9.19 -24.61
N GLU A 65 -3.35 -8.47 -25.64
CA GLU A 65 -2.10 -8.70 -26.34
C GLU A 65 -0.88 -8.38 -25.47
N TYR A 66 -0.85 -7.18 -24.88
CA TYR A 66 0.35 -6.71 -24.17
C TYR A 66 0.33 -7.02 -22.67
N PHE A 67 -0.86 -7.12 -22.06
CA PHE A 67 -1.00 -7.21 -20.61
C PHE A 67 -1.76 -8.44 -20.15
N SER A 68 -2.13 -9.36 -21.05
CA SER A 68 -2.84 -10.59 -20.68
C SER A 68 -4.16 -10.37 -19.93
N LEU A 69 -4.76 -9.18 -20.04
CA LEU A 69 -6.05 -8.83 -19.48
C LEU A 69 -7.12 -8.98 -20.57
N GLY A 70 -7.92 -10.04 -20.45
CA GLY A 70 -8.89 -10.42 -21.48
C GLY A 70 -10.30 -9.98 -21.13
N ILE A 71 -10.90 -9.17 -22.01
CA ILE A 71 -12.33 -8.84 -22.00
C ILE A 71 -12.95 -9.45 -23.26
N ASP A 72 -14.02 -10.23 -23.12
CA ASP A 72 -14.70 -10.83 -24.26
C ASP A 72 -15.74 -9.89 -24.90
N LYS A 73 -16.31 -10.33 -26.02
CA LYS A 73 -17.30 -9.55 -26.80
C LYS A 73 -18.60 -9.27 -26.04
N GLU A 74 -18.87 -10.00 -24.96
CA GLU A 74 -20.05 -9.83 -24.10
C GLU A 74 -19.76 -8.86 -22.94
N GLY A 75 -18.53 -8.38 -22.80
CA GLY A 75 -18.13 -7.46 -21.73
C GLY A 75 -17.72 -8.16 -20.44
N PHE A 76 -17.34 -9.44 -20.51
CA PHE A 76 -16.85 -10.21 -19.37
C PHE A 76 -15.34 -10.37 -19.39
N ILE A 77 -14.73 -10.17 -18.24
CA ILE A 77 -13.31 -10.42 -18.00
C ILE A 77 -13.12 -11.93 -17.85
N PHE A 78 -12.28 -12.51 -18.71
CA PHE A 78 -12.04 -13.96 -18.74
C PHE A 78 -10.61 -14.36 -18.37
N CYS A 79 -9.65 -13.44 -18.40
CA CYS A 79 -8.30 -13.70 -17.89
C CYS A 79 -7.59 -12.43 -17.41
N LEU A 80 -6.57 -12.61 -16.57
CA LEU A 80 -5.72 -11.56 -16.01
C LEU A 80 -4.24 -11.95 -16.11
N PRO A 81 -3.32 -10.96 -16.10
CA PRO A 81 -1.90 -11.23 -15.98
C PRO A 81 -1.56 -11.82 -14.61
N GLU A 82 -0.76 -12.88 -14.61
CA GLU A 82 -0.07 -13.38 -13.43
C GLU A 82 1.22 -12.56 -13.24
N LEU A 83 1.22 -11.61 -12.31
CA LEU A 83 2.39 -10.75 -12.08
C LEU A 83 3.51 -11.47 -11.32
N LEU A 84 3.13 -12.31 -10.36
CA LEU A 84 4.02 -13.17 -9.59
C LEU A 84 3.41 -14.58 -9.53
N PRO A 85 4.24 -15.64 -9.54
CA PRO A 85 3.73 -17.02 -9.56
C PRO A 85 2.80 -17.32 -8.38
N GLY A 86 1.57 -17.73 -8.69
CA GLY A 86 0.53 -18.08 -7.72
C GLY A 86 -0.16 -16.88 -7.07
N PHE A 87 0.13 -15.64 -7.50
CA PHE A 87 -0.41 -14.43 -6.89
C PHE A 87 -1.13 -13.54 -7.90
N LEU A 88 -2.45 -13.45 -7.74
CA LEU A 88 -3.34 -12.65 -8.58
C LEU A 88 -3.55 -11.23 -8.03
N GLY A 89 -3.02 -10.90 -6.85
CA GLY A 89 -3.37 -9.67 -6.17
C GLY A 89 -4.63 -9.76 -5.29
N PRO A 90 -4.94 -8.69 -4.55
CA PRO A 90 -6.01 -8.67 -3.58
C PRO A 90 -7.36 -8.45 -4.28
N LYS A 91 -8.19 -9.48 -4.23
CA LYS A 91 -9.49 -9.56 -4.92
C LYS A 91 -10.44 -8.41 -4.56
N ALA A 92 -10.40 -7.93 -3.31
CA ALA A 92 -11.23 -6.82 -2.83
C ALA A 92 -10.98 -5.49 -3.56
N PHE A 93 -9.77 -5.28 -4.08
CA PHE A 93 -9.38 -4.05 -4.79
C PHE A 93 -9.52 -4.17 -6.30
N PHE A 94 -9.92 -5.33 -6.82
CA PHE A 94 -10.06 -5.56 -8.26
C PHE A 94 -11.03 -4.58 -8.96
N PRO A 95 -12.22 -4.25 -8.39
CA PRO A 95 -13.08 -3.19 -8.93
C PRO A 95 -12.36 -1.84 -9.07
N ILE A 96 -11.65 -1.44 -8.00
CA ILE A 96 -10.93 -0.16 -7.94
C ILE A 96 -9.80 -0.13 -8.96
N PHE A 97 -9.07 -1.24 -9.10
CA PHE A 97 -8.03 -1.41 -10.12
C PHE A 97 -8.58 -1.14 -11.52
N LEU A 98 -9.69 -1.77 -11.91
CA LEU A 98 -10.27 -1.58 -13.25
C LEU A 98 -10.70 -0.12 -13.47
N PHE A 99 -11.31 0.50 -12.46
CA PHE A 99 -11.70 1.90 -12.56
C PHE A 99 -10.49 2.84 -12.67
N ARG A 100 -9.40 2.56 -11.95
CA ARG A 100 -8.14 3.31 -12.07
C ARG A 100 -7.45 3.05 -13.39
N LEU A 101 -7.47 1.82 -13.91
CA LEU A 101 -6.94 1.49 -15.22
C LEU A 101 -7.60 2.37 -16.30
N ALA A 102 -8.91 2.58 -16.22
CA ALA A 102 -9.59 3.49 -17.14
C ALA A 102 -9.27 4.97 -16.91
N THR A 103 -9.08 5.42 -15.66
CA THR A 103 -9.07 6.85 -15.30
C THR A 103 -7.69 7.44 -14.99
N LYS A 104 -6.67 6.61 -14.79
CA LYS A 104 -5.30 7.01 -14.43
C LYS A 104 -4.28 6.72 -15.53
N VAL A 105 -4.63 5.83 -16.46
CA VAL A 105 -3.81 5.58 -17.64
C VAL A 105 -3.96 6.73 -18.63
N ASP A 106 -2.84 7.16 -19.18
CA ASP A 106 -2.80 8.06 -20.32
C ASP A 106 -2.98 7.22 -21.59
N TRP A 107 -4.14 7.31 -22.23
CA TRP A 107 -4.45 6.53 -23.44
C TRP A 107 -4.05 7.24 -24.74
N GLU A 108 -3.50 8.46 -24.65
CA GLU A 108 -3.16 9.28 -25.82
C GLU A 108 -1.69 9.11 -26.24
N ASP A 109 -0.76 9.06 -25.28
CA ASP A 109 0.66 8.83 -25.54
C ASP A 109 1.01 7.34 -25.36
N GLU A 110 1.53 6.70 -26.41
CA GLU A 110 1.85 5.26 -26.42
C GLU A 110 2.78 4.85 -25.26
N LYS A 111 3.84 5.63 -25.04
CA LYS A 111 4.85 5.31 -24.03
C LYS A 111 4.29 5.49 -22.63
N GLU A 112 3.57 6.58 -22.40
CA GLU A 112 2.93 6.85 -21.12
C GLU A 112 1.77 5.90 -20.85
N CYS A 113 1.05 5.45 -21.87
CA CYS A 113 0.04 4.40 -21.80
C CYS A 113 0.64 3.12 -21.21
N PHE A 114 1.68 2.57 -21.85
CA PHE A 114 2.29 1.34 -21.36
C PHE A 114 2.90 1.50 -19.97
N ARG A 115 3.53 2.66 -19.70
CA ARG A 115 4.09 2.96 -18.38
C ARG A 115 3.02 3.01 -17.30
N SER A 116 1.93 3.72 -17.54
CA SER A 116 0.84 3.92 -16.58
C SER A 116 0.01 2.65 -16.37
N VAL A 117 -0.22 1.84 -17.41
CA VAL A 117 -0.81 0.48 -17.25
C VAL A 117 0.07 -0.38 -16.34
N CYS A 118 1.39 -0.40 -16.56
CA CYS A 118 2.31 -1.15 -15.70
C CYS A 118 2.29 -0.66 -14.24
N ILE A 119 2.13 0.64 -14.01
CA ILE A 119 1.98 1.21 -12.68
C ILE A 119 0.67 0.75 -12.05
N GLU A 120 -0.46 0.83 -12.75
CA GLU A 120 -1.75 0.40 -12.20
C GLU A 120 -1.78 -1.12 -11.90
N LEU A 121 -1.11 -1.94 -12.72
CA LEU A 121 -0.89 -3.36 -12.41
C LEU A 121 -0.05 -3.55 -11.13
N ALA A 122 1.01 -2.76 -10.96
CA ALA A 122 1.85 -2.82 -9.75
C ALA A 122 1.10 -2.33 -8.50
N GLU A 123 0.32 -1.26 -8.62
CA GLU A 123 -0.52 -0.71 -7.56
C GLU A 123 -1.60 -1.71 -7.12
N TRP A 124 -2.20 -2.43 -8.07
CA TRP A 124 -3.13 -3.51 -7.76
C TRP A 124 -2.42 -4.70 -7.13
N GLY A 125 -1.28 -5.11 -7.69
CA GLY A 125 -0.48 -6.25 -7.24
C GLY A 125 0.27 -6.04 -5.92
N ARG A 126 0.09 -4.94 -5.20
CA ARG A 126 0.70 -4.77 -3.87
C ARG A 126 -0.05 -5.58 -2.81
N VAL A 127 0.69 -6.09 -1.83
CA VAL A 127 0.10 -6.61 -0.60
C VAL A 127 -0.44 -5.41 0.19
N HIS A 128 -1.75 -5.38 0.39
CA HIS A 128 -2.37 -4.37 1.24
C HIS A 128 -2.34 -4.89 2.67
N ALA A 129 -2.10 -4.01 3.64
CA ALA A 129 -2.30 -4.39 5.03
C ALA A 129 -3.78 -4.75 5.21
N GLY A 130 -4.07 -5.95 5.75
CA GLY A 130 -5.43 -6.44 5.91
C GLY A 130 -6.36 -5.47 6.65
N PRO A 131 -7.69 -5.64 6.56
CA PRO A 131 -8.67 -4.74 7.17
C PRO A 131 -8.43 -4.47 8.67
N LYS A 132 -7.90 -5.46 9.41
CA LYS A 132 -7.54 -5.33 10.82
C LYS A 132 -6.40 -4.33 11.06
N ALA A 133 -5.40 -4.29 10.17
CA ALA A 133 -4.32 -3.31 10.24
C ALA A 133 -4.80 -1.90 9.88
N MET A 134 -5.70 -1.77 8.89
CA MET A 134 -6.33 -0.49 8.53
C MET A 134 -7.19 0.10 9.66
N LEU A 135 -8.04 -0.71 10.30
CA LEU A 135 -8.88 -0.28 11.43
C LEU A 135 -8.06 0.18 12.65
N ARG A 136 -6.84 -0.36 12.82
CA ARG A 136 -5.91 0.04 13.89
C ARG A 136 -5.25 1.39 13.62
N MET A 137 -5.02 1.75 12.36
CA MET A 137 -4.50 3.08 11.99
C MET A 137 -5.55 4.16 12.20
N GLU A 138 -6.81 3.89 11.88
CA GLU A 138 -7.92 4.83 12.12
C GLU A 138 -8.14 5.11 13.62
N SER A 139 -8.06 4.08 14.47
CA SER A 139 -8.21 4.23 15.93
C SER A 139 -7.05 4.95 16.62
N LYS A 140 -5.84 4.98 16.02
CA LYS A 140 -4.73 5.82 16.48
C LYS A 140 -4.85 7.29 16.07
N SER A 141 -5.54 7.58 14.97
CA SER A 141 -5.73 8.96 14.48
C SER A 141 -6.76 9.76 15.29
N THR A 142 -7.65 9.09 16.03
CA THR A 142 -8.67 9.70 16.88
C THR A 142 -8.26 9.89 18.33
N SER A 143 -7.13 9.31 18.77
CA SER A 143 -6.65 9.39 20.16
C SER A 143 -5.56 10.46 20.39
N SER A 144 -5.17 11.24 19.38
CA SER A 144 -4.14 12.29 19.52
C SER A 144 -4.69 13.72 19.63
N SER A 145 -6.01 13.88 19.84
CA SER A 145 -6.64 15.20 20.00
C SER A 145 -7.44 15.33 21.29
N SER A 146 -6.90 14.91 22.43
CA SER A 146 -7.34 15.44 23.74
C SER A 146 -6.51 14.86 24.88
N ALA A 147 -5.51 15.61 25.34
CA ALA A 147 -5.15 15.79 26.76
C ALA A 147 -3.77 16.42 26.81
N ASP A 148 -3.75 17.67 27.28
CA ASP A 148 -2.68 18.36 28.02
C ASP A 148 -2.60 19.81 27.58
N ALA A 149 -3.69 20.53 27.87
CA ALA A 149 -3.70 21.98 27.94
C ALA A 149 -3.74 22.37 29.43
N GLU A 150 -2.58 22.33 30.08
CA GLU A 150 -2.40 23.07 31.33
C GLU A 150 -1.87 24.46 31.01
N GLN A 151 -2.67 25.44 31.39
CA GLN A 151 -2.43 26.87 31.28
C GLN A 151 -1.35 27.28 32.28
N HIS A 152 -0.26 27.85 31.79
CA HIS A 152 0.46 28.89 32.53
C HIS A 152 0.44 30.17 31.70
N HIS A 153 -0.43 31.08 32.14
CA HIS A 153 -0.31 32.50 31.86
C HIS A 153 1.01 33.01 32.45
N ASP A 154 1.80 33.75 31.68
CA ASP A 154 2.09 35.16 31.99
C ASP A 154 2.79 35.87 30.81
N ASN A 155 2.50 37.17 30.74
CA ASN A 155 2.87 38.14 29.71
C ASN A 155 4.38 38.34 29.57
N GLU A 156 4.87 38.73 28.39
CA GLU A 156 5.39 40.10 28.15
C GLU A 156 5.91 40.31 26.72
N ALA A 157 6.09 41.59 26.41
CA ALA A 157 6.21 42.19 25.10
C ALA A 157 7.62 42.17 24.49
N SER A 158 7.61 42.48 23.20
CA SER A 158 8.61 43.28 22.47
C SER A 158 9.83 42.59 21.89
N ALA A 159 10.18 43.13 20.72
CA ALA A 159 11.22 42.73 19.82
C ALA A 159 12.58 43.35 20.19
N MET A 160 13.60 42.83 19.48
CA MET A 160 14.92 43.41 19.19
C MET A 160 16.05 43.19 20.21
N ASP A 161 17.02 42.40 19.74
CA ASP A 161 18.41 42.78 19.46
C ASP A 161 19.53 42.01 20.19
N ASP A 162 20.55 41.80 19.37
CA ASP A 162 21.98 41.70 19.64
C ASP A 162 22.68 40.37 19.97
N SER A 163 23.81 40.32 19.29
CA SER A 163 24.88 39.33 19.18
C SER A 163 25.56 38.93 20.50
N LYS A 164 25.96 37.65 20.61
CA LYS A 164 27.37 37.19 20.72
C LYS A 164 27.51 35.72 21.13
N THR A 165 28.55 35.13 20.56
CA THR A 165 29.36 33.95 20.92
C THR A 165 29.38 33.50 22.38
N GLU A 166 29.39 32.18 22.59
CA GLU A 166 30.30 31.39 23.45
C GLU A 166 29.98 29.90 23.22
N GLU A 167 30.95 29.08 22.82
CA GLU A 167 31.69 28.12 23.66
C GLU A 167 30.89 26.89 24.13
N GLY A 168 31.57 25.74 24.15
CA GLY A 168 30.98 24.41 24.11
C GLY A 168 30.22 23.97 25.35
N ASP A 169 29.26 23.08 25.13
CA ASP A 169 28.58 22.32 26.18
C ASP A 169 28.58 20.82 25.81
N GLU A 170 29.67 20.13 26.20
CA GLU A 170 29.79 18.66 26.19
C GLU A 170 28.94 17.99 27.30
N GLY A 171 27.89 18.67 27.81
CA GLY A 171 27.16 18.26 29.02
C GLY A 171 25.78 17.62 28.83
N LYS A 172 25.31 17.32 27.60
CA LYS A 172 23.89 16.91 27.38
C LYS A 172 23.64 15.59 26.64
N VAL A 173 24.55 14.62 26.74
CA VAL A 173 24.30 13.25 26.21
C VAL A 173 23.86 12.25 27.29
N LYS A 174 23.94 12.61 28.58
CA LYS A 174 23.60 11.69 29.68
C LYS A 174 22.28 12.05 30.35
N GLU A 175 21.15 11.78 29.69
CA GLU A 175 19.84 11.53 30.34
C GLU A 175 18.74 11.27 29.28
N ARG A 176 18.88 10.20 28.50
CA ARG A 176 17.74 9.56 27.79
C ARG A 176 17.79 8.03 27.83
N GLU A 177 18.62 7.46 28.69
CA GLU A 177 18.76 6.01 28.90
C GLU A 177 18.02 5.57 30.17
N ALA A 178 16.70 5.74 30.16
CA ALA A 178 15.73 5.01 30.96
C ALA A 178 14.37 5.38 30.34
N LYS A 179 13.57 4.47 29.76
CA LYS A 179 12.85 3.45 30.52
C LYS A 179 12.05 2.59 29.52
N TYR A 180 12.70 1.58 28.97
CA TYR A 180 12.02 0.41 28.40
C TYR A 180 12.80 -0.81 28.87
N GLU A 181 12.65 -1.16 30.14
CA GLU A 181 13.01 -2.50 30.60
C GLU A 181 12.04 -3.47 29.91
N VAL A 182 12.56 -4.25 28.97
CA VAL A 182 11.83 -5.35 28.34
C VAL A 182 12.09 -6.57 29.20
N ASP A 183 11.05 -7.13 29.80
CA ASP A 183 11.16 -8.40 30.53
C ASP A 183 11.45 -9.52 29.53
N ILE A 184 12.71 -9.94 29.48
CA ILE A 184 13.18 -10.97 28.55
C ILE A 184 12.51 -12.32 28.86
N ALA A 185 12.18 -12.60 30.12
CA ALA A 185 11.52 -13.85 30.49
C ALA A 185 10.09 -13.91 29.92
N GLU A 186 9.35 -12.79 30.00
CA GLU A 186 8.02 -12.67 29.39
C GLU A 186 8.06 -12.78 27.85
N VAL A 187 9.07 -12.17 27.21
CA VAL A 187 9.26 -12.27 25.76
C VAL A 187 9.59 -13.70 25.32
N LEU A 188 10.38 -14.42 26.10
CA LEU A 188 10.75 -15.81 25.81
C LEU A 188 9.59 -16.79 26.07
N GLU A 189 8.78 -16.57 27.10
CA GLU A 189 7.56 -17.37 27.35
C GLU A 189 6.53 -17.19 26.22
N LYS A 190 6.48 -16.00 25.61
CA LYS A 190 5.59 -15.69 24.48
C LYS A 190 6.24 -15.89 23.11
N ALA A 191 7.48 -16.36 23.04
CA ALA A 191 8.20 -16.49 21.76
C ALA A 191 7.59 -17.56 20.84
N ASP A 192 6.95 -18.58 21.43
CA ASP A 192 6.23 -19.63 20.71
C ASP A 192 4.76 -19.26 20.45
N GLU A 193 4.24 -18.19 21.07
CA GLU A 193 2.93 -17.65 20.70
C GLU A 193 3.03 -17.01 19.31
N PRO A 194 2.04 -17.19 18.42
CA PRO A 194 2.04 -16.51 17.14
C PRO A 194 2.12 -15.00 17.41
N ILE A 195 3.22 -14.37 16.96
CA ILE A 195 3.34 -12.92 17.03
C ILE A 195 2.18 -12.37 16.20
N GLU A 196 1.18 -11.80 16.87
CA GLU A 196 0.14 -11.01 16.21
C GLU A 196 0.79 -9.72 15.68
N ILE A 197 1.46 -9.83 14.53
CA ILE A 197 1.96 -8.67 13.78
C ILE A 197 0.71 -7.91 13.33
N GLY A 198 0.37 -6.90 14.12
CA GLY A 198 -0.93 -6.24 14.16
C GLY A 198 -1.72 -6.24 12.86
N GLY A 199 -2.70 -7.14 12.78
CA GLY A 199 -3.77 -7.10 11.78
C GLY A 199 -3.42 -7.58 10.38
N ILE A 200 -2.28 -8.25 10.19
CA ILE A 200 -1.97 -9.01 8.98
C ILE A 200 -2.48 -10.43 9.18
N ASP A 201 -3.27 -10.95 8.24
CA ASP A 201 -3.74 -12.33 8.32
C ASP A 201 -2.65 -13.34 7.91
N GLU A 202 -2.83 -14.61 8.26
CA GLU A 202 -1.85 -15.66 7.96
C GLU A 202 -1.68 -15.89 6.45
N GLU A 203 -2.73 -15.62 5.66
CA GLU A 203 -2.71 -15.70 4.20
C GLU A 203 -1.80 -14.62 3.60
N ASP A 204 -1.94 -13.37 4.06
CA ASP A 204 -1.09 -12.24 3.68
C ASP A 204 0.37 -12.49 4.08
N LEU A 205 0.63 -13.03 5.27
CA LEU A 205 1.98 -13.40 5.72
C LEU A 205 2.58 -14.50 4.83
N MET A 206 1.79 -15.51 4.45
CA MET A 206 2.22 -16.57 3.54
C MET A 206 2.54 -16.01 2.16
N VAL A 207 1.72 -15.10 1.63
CA VAL A 207 1.98 -14.41 0.36
C VAL A 207 3.28 -13.62 0.43
N VAL A 208 3.50 -12.84 1.49
CA VAL A 208 4.74 -12.08 1.66
C VAL A 208 5.96 -13.02 1.72
N ARG A 209 5.91 -14.06 2.55
CA ARG A 209 7.03 -14.99 2.77
C ARG A 209 7.34 -15.85 1.54
N ASP A 210 6.32 -16.47 0.97
CA ASP A 210 6.52 -17.55 0.00
C ASP A 210 6.43 -17.08 -1.45
N VAL A 211 5.76 -15.96 -1.71
CA VAL A 211 5.69 -15.34 -3.03
C VAL A 211 6.66 -14.17 -3.10
N PHE A 212 6.41 -13.08 -2.37
CA PHE A 212 7.20 -11.86 -2.53
C PHE A 212 8.67 -12.03 -2.15
N MET A 213 8.99 -12.56 -0.97
CA MET A 213 10.38 -12.72 -0.52
C MET A 213 11.15 -13.75 -1.35
N ARG A 214 10.44 -14.70 -1.98
CA ARG A 214 11.04 -15.63 -2.93
C ARG A 214 11.41 -14.92 -4.23
N GLU A 215 10.46 -14.22 -4.85
CA GLU A 215 10.70 -13.51 -6.12
C GLU A 215 11.66 -12.32 -5.94
N PHE A 216 11.65 -11.66 -4.77
CA PHE A 216 12.56 -10.55 -4.46
C PHE A 216 14.04 -10.95 -4.45
N ARG A 217 14.34 -12.23 -4.21
CA ARG A 217 15.72 -12.72 -4.24
C ARG A 217 16.28 -12.81 -5.66
N TYR A 218 15.43 -12.96 -6.67
CA TYR A 218 15.84 -13.27 -8.03
C TYR A 218 15.56 -12.12 -9.01
N ASP A 219 14.37 -11.51 -8.92
CA ASP A 219 13.87 -10.60 -9.96
C ASP A 219 13.71 -9.14 -9.50
N PHE A 220 13.85 -8.87 -8.19
CA PHE A 220 13.71 -7.51 -7.68
C PHE A 220 15.00 -6.70 -7.84
N LEU A 221 14.91 -5.63 -8.62
CA LEU A 221 15.97 -4.64 -8.80
C LEU A 221 15.63 -3.39 -7.98
N PRO A 222 16.10 -3.26 -6.73
CA PRO A 222 15.70 -2.18 -5.85
C PRO A 222 16.21 -0.81 -6.36
N PRO A 223 15.33 0.20 -6.52
CA PRO A 223 15.78 1.55 -6.81
C PRO A 223 16.57 2.13 -5.63
N LYS A 224 17.52 3.02 -5.93
CA LYS A 224 18.39 3.64 -4.90
C LYS A 224 17.62 4.46 -3.86
N GLN A 225 16.42 4.92 -4.22
CA GLN A 225 15.53 5.70 -3.38
C GLN A 225 15.08 4.93 -2.13
N LEU A 226 14.96 3.61 -2.21
CA LEU A 226 14.50 2.76 -1.08
C LEU A 226 15.40 2.84 0.15
N GLY A 227 16.70 3.13 -0.03
CA GLY A 227 17.64 3.33 1.06
C GLY A 227 17.59 4.72 1.70
N LYS A 228 16.75 5.62 1.19
CA LYS A 228 16.65 7.03 1.62
C LYS A 228 15.25 7.45 2.01
N ASP A 229 14.22 6.84 1.43
CA ASP A 229 12.80 7.21 1.62
C ASP A 229 12.14 6.55 2.84
N GLY A 230 12.89 5.73 3.59
CA GLY A 230 12.39 5.02 4.77
C GLY A 230 11.74 3.67 4.46
N SER A 231 11.72 3.22 3.19
CA SER A 231 11.23 1.89 2.82
C SER A 231 12.09 0.76 3.40
N VAL A 232 13.40 0.99 3.53
CA VAL A 232 14.34 0.04 4.15
C VAL A 232 15.07 0.75 5.29
N VAL A 233 14.87 0.26 6.51
CA VAL A 233 15.49 0.81 7.73
C VAL A 233 16.26 -0.28 8.45
N GLN A 234 17.54 -0.02 8.74
CA GLN A 234 18.34 -0.91 9.57
C GLN A 234 17.94 -0.75 11.03
N LEU A 235 17.27 -1.76 11.59
CA LEU A 235 16.86 -1.77 13.01
C LEU A 235 18.01 -2.19 13.94
N ALA A 236 18.82 -3.16 13.51
CA ALA A 236 19.91 -3.72 14.31
C ALA A 236 21.09 -4.13 13.44
N ALA A 237 22.24 -4.38 14.08
CA ALA A 237 23.44 -4.93 13.45
C ALA A 237 24.01 -6.02 14.37
N THR A 238 24.27 -7.22 13.85
CA THR A 238 24.79 -8.33 14.64
C THR A 238 26.12 -8.00 15.33
N GLU A 239 26.98 -7.22 14.67
CA GLU A 239 28.24 -6.71 15.25
C GLU A 239 28.05 -5.89 16.54
N ARG A 240 26.90 -5.22 16.69
CA ARG A 240 26.55 -4.46 17.89
C ARG A 240 25.88 -5.36 18.93
N LEU A 241 25.10 -6.35 18.49
CA LEU A 241 24.43 -7.31 19.38
C LEU A 241 25.43 -8.22 20.09
N TYR A 242 26.47 -8.70 19.40
CA TYR A 242 27.49 -9.57 20.01
C TYR A 242 28.36 -8.88 21.07
N ARG A 243 28.27 -7.55 21.24
CA ARG A 243 28.93 -6.83 22.33
C ARG A 243 28.14 -6.86 23.65
N ILE A 244 26.85 -7.20 23.57
CA ILE A 244 25.92 -7.20 24.71
C ILE A 244 25.52 -8.65 25.03
N PHE A 245 25.31 -9.48 24.00
CA PHE A 245 24.89 -10.87 24.13
C PHE A 245 26.07 -11.82 23.85
N GLU A 246 26.75 -12.23 24.91
CA GLU A 246 27.82 -13.23 24.87
C GLU A 246 27.31 -14.63 25.28
N ARG A 247 28.02 -15.69 24.89
CA ARG A 247 27.69 -17.06 25.31
C ARG A 247 28.07 -17.23 26.78
N CYS A 248 27.19 -17.87 27.56
CA CYS A 248 27.46 -18.28 28.94
C CYS A 248 28.63 -19.28 29.03
#